data_AF-R1H9J0-F1
#
_entry.id   AF-R1H9J0-F1
#
_cell.length_a   1.000
_cell.length_b   1.000
_cell.length_c   1.000
_cell.angle_alpha   90.00
_cell.angle_beta   90.00
_cell.angle_gamma   90.00
#
_symmetry.space_group_name_H-M   'P 1'
#
loop_
_entity.id
_entity.type
_entity.pdbx_description
1 polymer ?
#
loop_
_entity_poly.entity_id
_entity_poly.type
_entity_poly.pdbx_seq_one_letter_code
_entity_poly.pdbx_strand_id
1 'polypeptide(L)'
;MKPAYWLIALLFSTSALAFHCPIDMKQIDDALAAGPALNAEQLAEVKALRAEGETLHKAGRHQESVDTLDRAKALLGIDKT
;
A
#
# COMPACT_ATOMS: atom_id res chain seq x y z
N MET A 1 -14.38 -42.21 28.90
CA MET A 1 -13.18 -41.36 28.70
C MET A 1 -13.56 -40.27 27.72
N LYS A 2 -13.40 -39.01 28.09
CA LYS A 2 -14.01 -37.84 27.42
C LYS A 2 -13.29 -37.53 26.09
N PRO A 3 -14.00 -37.25 24.98
CA PRO A 3 -13.39 -36.91 23.70
C PRO A 3 -12.95 -35.45 23.72
N ALA A 4 -11.66 -35.17 23.77
CA ALA A 4 -11.12 -33.84 23.55
C ALA A 4 -10.60 -33.75 22.11
N TYR A 5 -11.54 -33.87 21.16
CA TYR A 5 -11.37 -33.23 19.86
C TYR A 5 -11.66 -31.74 20.04
N TRP A 6 -11.01 -30.92 19.21
CA TRP A 6 -11.20 -29.48 19.00
C TRP A 6 -10.29 -28.55 19.79
N LEU A 7 -9.21 -28.12 19.12
CA LEU A 7 -9.03 -26.72 18.69
C LEU A 7 -7.89 -26.65 17.67
N ILE A 8 -8.19 -27.05 16.43
CA ILE A 8 -7.50 -26.57 15.23
C ILE A 8 -8.35 -25.40 14.71
N ALA A 9 -7.68 -24.38 14.13
CA ALA A 9 -8.20 -23.15 13.48
C ALA A 9 -8.20 -21.92 14.42
N LEU A 10 -7.61 -20.76 14.13
CA LEU A 10 -7.05 -20.18 12.91
C LEU A 10 -5.87 -19.24 13.27
N LEU A 11 -4.71 -19.40 12.62
CA LEU A 11 -3.73 -18.33 12.45
C LEU A 11 -3.42 -18.22 10.94
N PHE A 12 -4.45 -17.89 10.14
CA PHE A 12 -4.31 -17.63 8.70
C PHE A 12 -4.77 -16.21 8.33
N SER A 13 -4.45 -15.24 9.19
CA SER A 13 -4.62 -13.81 8.92
C SER A 13 -3.21 -13.21 9.08
N THR A 14 -2.50 -12.62 8.12
CA THR A 14 -2.89 -11.87 6.91
C THR A 14 -1.66 -11.74 5.98
N SER A 15 -1.26 -12.76 5.22
CA SER A 15 -0.14 -12.62 4.27
C SER A 15 -0.36 -11.52 3.22
N ALA A 16 -1.62 -11.16 2.95
CA ALA A 16 -1.98 -10.12 2.00
C ALA A 16 -1.54 -8.70 2.44
N LEU A 17 -1.47 -8.42 3.75
CA LEU A 17 -1.11 -7.08 4.25
C LEU A 17 0.40 -6.81 4.13
N ALA A 18 1.23 -7.86 4.18
CA ALA A 18 2.68 -7.73 4.11
C ALA A 18 3.18 -7.26 2.73
N PHE A 19 2.41 -7.48 1.67
CA PHE A 19 2.78 -7.13 0.30
C PHE A 19 2.09 -5.87 -0.24
N HIS A 20 1.18 -5.25 0.51
CA HIS A 20 0.35 -4.17 -0.02
C HIS A 20 1.16 -2.90 -0.32
N CYS A 21 1.90 -2.35 0.66
CA CYS A 21 2.68 -1.13 0.44
C CYS A 21 3.72 -1.28 -0.69
N PRO A 22 4.51 -2.37 -0.79
CA PRO A 22 5.42 -2.58 -1.92
C PRO A 22 4.73 -2.63 -3.29
N ILE A 23 3.53 -3.21 -3.37
CA ILE A 23 2.74 -3.24 -4.61
C ILE A 23 2.27 -1.83 -4.97
N ASP A 24 1.71 -1.09 -4.02
CA ASP A 24 1.23 0.28 -4.27
C ASP A 24 2.36 1.21 -4.68
N MET A 25 3.51 1.14 -3.99
CA MET A 25 4.71 1.90 -4.38
C MET A 25 5.12 1.59 -5.82
N LYS A 26 5.14 0.32 -6.21
CA LYS A 26 5.46 -0.06 -7.59
C LYS A 26 4.43 0.47 -8.59
N GLN A 27 3.13 0.41 -8.27
CA GLN A 27 2.08 0.95 -9.15
C GLN A 27 2.22 2.45 -9.35
N ILE A 28 2.56 3.19 -8.28
CA ILE A 28 2.84 4.63 -8.34
C ILE A 28 4.09 4.90 -9.20
N ASP A 29 5.16 4.12 -9.02
CA ASP A 29 6.39 4.26 -9.81
C ASP A 29 6.14 4.01 -11.30
N ASP A 30 5.41 2.95 -11.64
CA ASP A 30 5.05 2.61 -13.02
C ASP A 30 4.17 3.72 -13.64
N ALA A 31 3.21 4.26 -12.89
CA ALA A 31 2.35 5.35 -13.34
C ALA A 31 3.12 6.65 -13.56
N LEU A 32 4.05 7.00 -12.66
CA LEU A 32 4.94 8.15 -12.82
C LEU A 32 5.85 8.00 -14.04
N ALA A 33 6.40 6.80 -14.27
CA ALA A 33 7.23 6.51 -15.44
C ALA A 33 6.46 6.59 -16.76
N ALA A 34 5.16 6.32 -16.75
CA ALA A 34 4.27 6.46 -17.91
C ALA A 34 3.95 7.93 -18.28
N GLY A 35 4.39 8.91 -17.48
CA GLY A 35 4.17 10.33 -17.74
C GLY A 35 2.69 10.73 -17.63
N PRO A 36 2.10 10.66 -16.42
CA PRO A 36 0.68 10.89 -16.24
C PRO A 36 0.34 12.36 -16.55
N ALA A 37 -0.88 12.60 -17.01
CA ALA A 37 -1.39 13.94 -17.34
C ALA A 37 -1.75 14.73 -16.07
N LEU A 38 -0.75 14.99 -15.23
CA LEU A 38 -0.84 15.77 -14.01
C LEU A 38 -0.10 17.10 -14.18
N ASN A 39 -0.58 18.14 -13.49
CA ASN A 39 0.17 19.39 -13.44
C ASN A 39 1.43 19.24 -12.56
N ALA A 40 2.31 20.25 -12.57
CA ALA A 40 3.58 20.18 -11.84
C ALA A 40 3.41 20.01 -10.32
N GLU A 41 2.38 20.62 -9.73
CA GLU A 41 2.09 20.56 -8.30
C GLU A 41 1.62 19.15 -7.90
N GLN A 42 0.71 18.57 -8.67
CA GLN A 42 0.23 17.20 -8.49
C GLN A 42 1.36 16.17 -8.67
N LEU A 43 2.24 16.35 -9.65
CA LEU A 43 3.41 15.49 -9.82
C LEU A 43 4.37 15.56 -8.62
N ALA A 44 4.57 16.76 -8.06
CA ALA A 44 5.38 16.93 -6.87
C ALA A 44 4.73 16.25 -5.65
N GLU A 45 3.41 16.40 -5.50
CA GLU A 45 2.65 15.78 -4.40
C GLU A 45 2.69 14.25 -4.49
N VAL A 46 2.45 13.66 -5.66
CA VAL A 46 2.54 12.20 -5.86
C VAL A 46 3.91 11.66 -5.49
N LYS A 47 4.99 12.35 -5.91
CA LYS A 47 6.37 11.94 -5.57
C LYS A 47 6.66 12.04 -4.08
N ALA A 48 6.16 13.09 -3.43
CA ALA A 48 6.31 13.26 -1.99
C ALA A 48 5.58 12.15 -1.21
N LEU A 49 4.31 11.89 -1.55
CA LEU A 49 3.50 10.82 -0.94
C LEU A 49 4.14 9.44 -1.17
N ARG A 50 4.66 9.16 -2.37
CA ARG A 50 5.41 7.92 -2.67
C ARG A 50 6.60 7.75 -1.72
N ALA A 51 7.42 8.79 -1.57
CA ALA A 51 8.62 8.74 -0.72
C ALA A 51 8.27 8.66 0.78
N GLU A 52 7.22 9.34 1.21
CA GLU A 52 6.71 9.28 2.58
C GLU A 52 6.15 7.89 2.90
N GLY A 53 5.35 7.31 2.01
CA GLY A 53 4.86 5.93 2.12
C GLY A 53 5.99 4.92 2.29
N GLU A 54 7.05 5.02 1.48
CA GLU A 54 8.23 4.16 1.63
C GLU A 54 8.93 4.34 3.00
N THR A 55 9.02 5.58 3.48
CA THR A 55 9.60 5.89 4.80
C THR A 55 8.76 5.29 5.93
N LEU A 56 7.44 5.42 5.86
CA LEU A 56 6.50 4.85 6.83
C LEU A 56 6.57 3.32 6.83
N HIS A 57 6.62 2.70 5.66
CA HIS A 57 6.81 1.25 5.51
C HIS A 57 8.10 0.77 6.18
N LYS A 58 9.23 1.43 5.89
CA LYS A 58 10.54 1.11 6.49
C LYS A 58 10.55 1.29 8.02
N ALA A 59 9.72 2.19 8.55
CA ALA A 59 9.53 2.41 9.98
C ALA A 59 8.53 1.44 10.64
N GLY A 60 7.94 0.50 9.90
CA GLY A 60 6.92 -0.43 10.41
C GLY A 60 5.52 0.19 10.58
N ARG A 61 5.32 1.44 10.16
CA ARG A 61 4.05 2.17 10.22
C ARG A 61 3.18 1.81 9.01
N HIS A 62 2.79 0.54 8.90
CA HIS A 62 2.19 -0.01 7.68
C HIS A 62 0.86 0.64 7.30
N GLN A 63 -0.06 0.84 8.26
CA GLN A 63 -1.35 1.47 7.95
C GLN A 63 -1.15 2.89 7.41
N GLU A 64 -0.28 3.66 8.04
CA GLU A 64 0.00 5.04 7.63
C GLU A 64 0.70 5.07 6.26
N SER A 65 1.53 4.07 5.95
CA SER A 65 2.09 3.89 4.62
C SER A 65 0.99 3.64 3.59
N VAL A 66 0.03 2.76 3.87
CA VAL A 66 -1.09 2.48 2.96
C VAL A 66 -1.91 3.74 2.73
N ASP A 67 -2.35 4.42 3.80
CA ASP A 67 -3.15 5.63 3.70
C ASP A 67 -2.45 6.73 2.89
N THR A 68 -1.13 6.86 3.08
CA THR A 68 -0.29 7.81 2.32
C THR A 68 -0.19 7.43 0.84
N LEU A 69 0.03 6.15 0.54
CA LEU A 69 0.15 5.67 -0.84
C LEU A 69 -1.20 5.71 -1.58
N ASP A 70 -2.31 5.48 -0.89
CA ASP A 70 -3.66 5.59 -1.46
C ASP A 70 -3.97 7.02 -1.90
N ARG A 71 -3.51 8.04 -1.16
CA ARG A 71 -3.61 9.44 -1.61
C ARG A 71 -2.84 9.68 -2.91
N ALA A 72 -1.66 9.08 -3.06
CA ALA A 72 -0.88 9.16 -4.30
C ALA A 72 -1.60 8.47 -5.46
N LYS A 73 -2.16 7.29 -5.21
CA LYS A 73 -2.95 6.51 -6.20
C LYS A 73 -4.21 7.25 -6.63
N ALA A 74 -4.89 7.95 -5.72
CA ALA A 74 -6.05 8.77 -6.03
C ALA A 74 -5.69 9.94 -6.96
N LEU A 75 -4.60 10.65 -6.70
CA LEU A 75 -4.10 11.70 -7.59
C LEU A 75 -3.73 11.16 -8.97
N LEU A 76 -3.16 9.96 -9.04
CA LEU A 76 -2.82 9.27 -10.29
C LEU A 76 -4.03 8.64 -11.00
N GLY A 77 -5.19 8.57 -10.34
CA GLY A 77 -6.38 7.90 -10.88
C GLY A 77 -6.23 6.37 -11.04
N ILE A 78 -5.33 5.75 -10.26
CA ILE A 78 -5.05 4.30 -10.29
C ILE A 78 -5.64 3.55 -9.08
N ASP A 79 -6.40 4.26 -8.24
CA ASP A 79 -7.43 3.67 -7.37
C ASP A 79 -8.58 3.18 -8.29
N LYS A 80 -8.47 1.94 -8.79
CA LYS A 80 -9.63 1.22 -9.29
C LYS A 80 -9.56 -0.23 -8.82
N THR A 81 -10.55 -0.55 -7.98
CA THR A 81 -10.99 -1.81 -7.34
C THR A 81 -10.19 -2.29 -6.14
#